data_AF-A0A094FIE3-F1
#
_entry.id   AF-A0A094FIE3-F1
#
_cell.length_a   1.000
_cell.length_b   1.000
_cell.length_c   1.000
_cell.angle_alpha   90.00
_cell.angle_beta   90.00
_cell.angle_gamma   90.00
#
_symmetry.space_group_name_H-M   'P 1'
#
loop_
_entity.id
_entity.type
_entity.pdbx_description
1 polymer ?
#
loop_
_entity_poly.entity_id
_entity_poly.type
_entity_poly.pdbx_seq_one_letter_code
_entity_poly.pdbx_strand_id
1 'polypeptide(L)'
;GFGLEFKQPVIVAEALAEAAVHAIWLSPFFTGAEKLAKESQTSKTLSQLVEDVDSEEKLKASARWADGNKIRDGILKRAPQEMIHHASKYHVPLDQLSQKTAEMMDATVFYTAAAQHPPKAIKIDFFFMHCVNASIFWPTFNALSWISDENKCRLLEWKGRLDLVMYVSRGTPPLLKEEIEAYTAETGKDVTWNTLAERLFRVKRDDGHAVKLLRALGTAEKVCRELKGGKVQKDQWLGIGRMVVDSVEAVQGSDQSPWARSVGFDKAWDDVKDRPAKTSL
;
A
#
# COMPACT_ATOMS: atom_id res chain seq x y z
N GLY A 1 -10.29 -12.54 0.05
CA GLY A 1 -8.91 -12.83 -0.37
C GLY A 1 -8.51 -14.25 0.00
N PHE A 2 -8.00 -14.45 1.22
CA PHE A 2 -7.47 -15.74 1.66
C PHE A 2 -8.45 -16.92 1.55
N GLY A 3 -9.73 -16.73 1.87
CA GLY A 3 -10.74 -17.79 1.69
C GLY A 3 -10.85 -18.29 0.24
N LEU A 4 -10.68 -17.40 -0.75
CA LEU A 4 -10.68 -17.77 -2.16
C LEU A 4 -9.36 -18.43 -2.58
N GLU A 5 -8.23 -17.87 -2.15
CA GLU A 5 -6.89 -18.39 -2.46
C GLU A 5 -6.68 -19.82 -1.93
N PHE A 6 -7.05 -20.06 -0.67
CA PHE A 6 -6.90 -21.35 -0.01
C PHE A 6 -8.14 -22.25 -0.12
N LYS A 7 -9.12 -21.86 -0.94
CA LYS A 7 -10.35 -22.63 -1.20
C LYS A 7 -11.10 -23.01 0.09
N GLN A 8 -11.24 -22.06 0.99
CA GLN A 8 -11.92 -22.19 2.29
C GLN A 8 -13.30 -21.52 2.22
N PRO A 9 -14.38 -22.23 1.82
CA PRO A 9 -15.70 -21.62 1.61
C PRO A 9 -16.32 -21.04 2.89
N VAL A 10 -16.04 -21.61 4.05
CA VAL A 10 -16.53 -21.09 5.35
C VAL A 10 -15.93 -19.71 5.63
N ILE A 11 -14.62 -19.52 5.38
CA ILE A 11 -13.94 -18.23 5.52
C ILE A 11 -14.51 -17.21 4.52
N VAL A 12 -14.88 -17.65 3.31
CA VAL A 12 -15.54 -16.78 2.33
C VAL A 12 -16.92 -16.33 2.84
N ALA A 13 -17.72 -17.26 3.37
CA ALA A 13 -19.03 -16.94 3.91
C ALA A 13 -18.95 -15.95 5.10
N GLU A 14 -18.01 -16.18 6.02
CA GLU A 14 -17.73 -15.28 7.15
C GLU A 14 -17.35 -13.87 6.66
N ALA A 15 -16.41 -13.77 5.73
CA ALA A 15 -15.97 -12.48 5.19
C ALA A 15 -17.09 -11.71 4.47
N LEU A 16 -17.97 -12.42 3.74
CA LEU A 16 -19.13 -11.80 3.09
C LEU A 16 -20.18 -11.33 4.12
N ALA A 17 -20.41 -12.10 5.18
CA ALA A 17 -21.31 -11.72 6.26
C ALA A 17 -20.79 -10.48 7.01
N GLU A 18 -19.49 -10.43 7.31
CA GLU A 18 -18.83 -9.25 7.90
C GLU A 18 -18.97 -8.02 6.98
N ALA A 19 -18.72 -8.19 5.68
CA ALA A 19 -18.87 -7.10 4.71
C ALA A 19 -20.32 -6.57 4.63
N ALA A 20 -21.32 -7.43 4.79
CA ALA A 20 -22.74 -7.07 4.70
C ALA A 20 -23.23 -6.19 5.87
N VAL A 21 -22.56 -6.23 7.03
CA VAL A 21 -22.91 -5.43 8.22
C VAL A 21 -22.05 -4.18 8.38
N HIS A 22 -21.02 -4.00 7.55
CA HIS A 22 -20.19 -2.81 7.57
C HIS A 22 -20.90 -1.58 7.02
N ALA A 23 -20.64 -0.43 7.66
CA ALA A 23 -21.18 0.85 7.21
C ALA A 23 -20.62 1.24 5.83
N ILE A 24 -21.50 1.63 4.91
CA ILE A 24 -21.18 1.93 3.50
C ILE A 24 -20.76 3.40 3.27
N TRP A 25 -20.09 4.02 4.23
CA TRP A 25 -19.77 5.46 4.20
C TRP A 25 -18.81 5.87 3.07
N LEU A 26 -18.08 4.92 2.47
CA LEU A 26 -17.27 5.13 1.27
C LEU A 26 -18.06 5.10 -0.05
N SER A 27 -19.34 4.70 -0.02
CA SER A 27 -20.16 4.55 -1.22
C SER A 27 -20.23 5.82 -2.10
N PRO A 28 -20.41 7.04 -1.55
CA PRO A 28 -20.40 8.25 -2.36
C PRO A 28 -19.07 8.51 -3.07
N PHE A 29 -17.94 8.13 -2.45
CA PHE A 29 -16.62 8.25 -3.07
C PHE A 29 -16.46 7.28 -4.24
N PHE A 30 -16.75 5.98 -4.04
CA PHE A 30 -16.59 4.98 -5.10
C PHE A 30 -17.53 5.21 -6.28
N THR A 31 -18.81 5.44 -6.00
CA THR A 31 -19.82 5.64 -7.04
C THR A 31 -19.66 6.99 -7.74
N GLY A 32 -19.24 8.04 -7.02
CA GLY A 32 -18.90 9.33 -7.60
C GLY A 32 -17.71 9.24 -8.56
N ALA A 33 -16.62 8.58 -8.13
CA ALA A 33 -15.45 8.37 -8.98
C ALA A 33 -15.78 7.49 -10.19
N GLU A 34 -16.57 6.41 -10.01
CA GLU A 34 -17.02 5.53 -11.08
C GLU A 34 -17.94 6.24 -12.09
N LYS A 35 -18.81 7.16 -11.64
CA LYS A 35 -19.66 7.95 -12.53
C LYS A 35 -18.82 8.90 -13.37
N LEU A 36 -17.95 9.69 -12.72
CA LEU A 36 -17.09 10.66 -13.39
C LEU A 36 -16.08 9.97 -14.32
N ALA A 37 -15.67 8.76 -13.96
CA ALA A 37 -14.78 7.93 -14.76
C ALA A 37 -15.32 7.64 -16.18
N LYS A 38 -16.64 7.59 -16.37
CA LYS A 38 -17.25 7.33 -17.68
C LYS A 38 -16.98 8.42 -18.73
N GLU A 39 -16.57 9.60 -18.29
CA GLU A 39 -16.27 10.74 -19.14
C GLU A 39 -14.79 10.77 -19.58
N SER A 40 -13.94 9.95 -18.97
CA SER A 40 -12.51 9.90 -19.26
C SER A 40 -12.17 8.87 -20.35
N GLN A 41 -11.29 9.25 -21.27
CA GLN A 41 -10.79 8.38 -22.34
C GLN A 41 -9.42 7.76 -22.02
N THR A 42 -8.72 8.26 -20.99
CA THR A 42 -7.37 7.81 -20.67
C THR A 42 -7.25 7.48 -19.18
N SER A 43 -6.49 6.44 -18.86
CA SER A 43 -6.19 6.07 -17.47
C SER A 43 -4.79 6.50 -17.08
N LYS A 44 -4.68 7.13 -15.91
CA LYS A 44 -3.41 7.27 -15.22
C LYS A 44 -3.01 5.97 -14.53
N THR A 45 -1.72 5.82 -14.25
CA THR A 45 -1.19 4.82 -13.31
C THR A 45 -1.44 5.29 -11.88
N LEU A 46 -1.43 4.36 -10.91
CA LEU A 46 -1.57 4.74 -9.50
C LEU A 46 -0.41 5.64 -9.05
N SER A 47 0.82 5.39 -9.51
CA SER A 47 1.98 6.22 -9.19
C SER A 47 1.86 7.66 -9.71
N GLN A 48 1.34 7.86 -10.93
CA GLN A 48 1.05 9.21 -11.44
C GLN A 48 -0.01 9.92 -10.60
N LEU A 49 -1.02 9.20 -10.11
CA LEU A 49 -2.06 9.80 -9.26
C LEU A 49 -1.53 10.16 -7.87
N VAL A 50 -0.60 9.37 -7.33
CA VAL A 50 0.11 9.70 -6.09
C VAL A 50 0.90 11.01 -6.23
N GLU A 51 1.56 11.22 -7.37
CA GLU A 51 2.25 12.49 -7.68
C GLU A 51 1.25 13.65 -7.87
N ASP A 52 0.15 13.42 -8.59
CA ASP A 52 -0.89 14.43 -8.80
C ASP A 52 -1.48 14.94 -7.47
N VAL A 53 -1.83 14.03 -6.54
CA VAL A 53 -2.47 14.43 -5.27
C VAL A 53 -1.49 15.07 -4.29
N ASP A 54 -0.19 14.80 -4.42
CA ASP A 54 0.85 15.52 -3.66
C ASP A 54 1.05 16.95 -4.16
N SER A 55 0.60 17.27 -5.38
CA SER A 55 0.60 18.63 -5.93
C SER A 55 -0.70 19.40 -5.65
N GLU A 56 -1.70 18.77 -5.03
CA GLU A 56 -3.02 19.34 -4.75
C GLU A 56 -3.13 19.81 -3.29
N GLU A 57 -2.84 21.08 -3.05
CA GLU A 57 -2.81 21.70 -1.71
C GLU A 57 -4.07 21.42 -0.88
N LYS A 58 -5.24 21.42 -1.51
CA LYS A 58 -6.49 21.16 -0.78
C LYS A 58 -6.56 19.72 -0.27
N LEU A 59 -6.06 18.74 -1.03
CA LEU A 59 -5.98 17.35 -0.59
C LEU A 59 -4.92 17.15 0.49
N LYS A 60 -3.74 17.77 0.35
CA LYS A 60 -2.69 17.71 1.39
C LYS A 60 -3.17 18.22 2.74
N ALA A 61 -3.90 19.34 2.73
CA ALA A 61 -4.45 19.95 3.95
C ALA A 61 -5.75 19.26 4.46
N SER A 62 -6.30 18.30 3.70
CA SER A 62 -7.60 17.71 4.00
C SER A 62 -7.56 16.71 5.15
N ALA A 63 -6.50 15.90 5.31
CA ALA A 63 -6.34 15.01 6.45
C ALA A 63 -5.58 15.72 7.56
N ARG A 64 -6.01 15.57 8.81
CA ARG A 64 -5.37 16.18 9.99
C ARG A 64 -5.05 15.12 11.02
N TRP A 65 -4.01 15.36 11.82
CA TRP A 65 -3.64 14.46 12.91
C TRP A 65 -4.82 14.13 13.83
N ALA A 66 -5.58 15.16 14.23
CA ALA A 66 -6.70 15.06 15.17
C ALA A 66 -7.97 14.39 14.61
N ASP A 67 -8.04 14.07 13.31
CA ASP A 67 -9.18 13.34 12.78
C ASP A 67 -9.17 11.90 13.32
N GLY A 68 -10.31 11.44 13.83
CA GLY A 68 -10.50 10.05 14.25
C GLY A 68 -10.30 9.09 13.09
N ASN A 69 -11.07 9.26 12.01
CA ASN A 69 -10.82 8.61 10.73
C ASN A 69 -10.40 9.65 9.69
N LYS A 70 -9.13 9.63 9.27
CA LYS A 70 -8.54 10.61 8.35
C LYS A 70 -9.15 10.61 6.94
N ILE A 71 -9.85 9.55 6.53
CA ILE A 71 -10.61 9.54 5.28
C ILE A 71 -11.99 10.16 5.51
N ARG A 72 -12.78 9.61 6.44
CA ARG A 72 -14.16 10.02 6.69
C ARG A 72 -14.26 11.45 7.25
N ASP A 73 -13.54 11.70 8.33
CA ASP A 73 -13.59 12.96 9.08
C ASP A 73 -12.64 14.01 8.48
N GLY A 74 -11.69 13.56 7.67
CA GLY A 74 -10.72 14.37 6.94
C GLY A 74 -11.12 14.63 5.49
N ILE A 75 -10.57 13.82 4.58
CA ILE A 75 -10.69 13.98 3.13
C ILE A 75 -12.15 14.17 2.69
N LEU A 76 -13.03 13.23 3.05
CA LEU A 76 -14.43 13.26 2.58
C LEU A 76 -15.25 14.40 3.19
N LYS A 77 -14.78 14.99 4.29
CA LYS A 77 -15.38 16.18 4.89
C LYS A 77 -14.91 17.48 4.26
N ARG A 78 -13.65 17.55 3.81
CA ARG A 78 -12.98 18.82 3.42
C ARG A 78 -12.63 18.95 1.95
N ALA A 79 -12.36 17.83 1.29
CA ALA A 79 -11.97 17.78 -0.13
C ALA A 79 -12.58 16.57 -0.87
N PRO A 80 -13.89 16.26 -0.72
CA PRO A 80 -14.48 15.08 -1.34
C PRO A 80 -14.49 15.16 -2.87
N GLN A 81 -14.73 16.35 -3.44
CA GLN A 81 -14.83 16.51 -4.90
C GLN A 81 -13.47 16.42 -5.57
N GLU A 82 -12.43 17.01 -4.95
CA GLU A 82 -11.05 16.89 -5.40
C GLU A 82 -10.61 15.43 -5.37
N MET A 83 -10.90 14.72 -4.27
CA MET A 83 -10.53 13.31 -4.16
C MET A 83 -11.25 12.45 -5.20
N ILE A 84 -12.55 12.68 -5.43
CA ILE A 84 -13.32 12.00 -6.48
C ILE A 84 -12.73 12.29 -7.86
N HIS A 85 -12.36 13.54 -8.14
CA HIS A 85 -11.79 13.97 -9.41
C HIS A 85 -10.44 13.29 -9.72
N HIS A 86 -9.56 13.12 -8.73
CA HIS A 86 -8.31 12.37 -8.94
C HIS A 86 -8.56 10.87 -9.04
N ALA A 87 -9.41 10.31 -8.17
CA ALA A 87 -9.74 8.89 -8.17
C ALA A 87 -10.46 8.44 -9.47
N SER A 88 -11.24 9.32 -10.10
CA SER A 88 -11.93 9.00 -11.35
C SER A 88 -10.99 8.77 -12.53
N LYS A 89 -9.73 9.24 -12.47
CA LYS A 89 -8.72 9.09 -13.52
C LYS A 89 -8.02 7.71 -13.50
N TYR A 90 -8.36 6.86 -12.53
CA TYR A 90 -7.89 5.48 -12.45
C TYR A 90 -8.93 4.53 -13.07
N HIS A 91 -8.55 3.89 -14.18
CA HIS A 91 -9.35 2.91 -14.91
C HIS A 91 -8.55 1.65 -15.23
N VAL A 92 -9.28 0.57 -15.48
CA VAL A 92 -8.70 -0.70 -15.89
C VAL A 92 -9.38 -1.15 -17.19
N PRO A 93 -8.80 -0.81 -18.36
CA PRO A 93 -9.22 -1.37 -19.63
C PRO A 93 -9.18 -2.91 -19.60
N LEU A 94 -10.15 -3.56 -20.23
CA LEU A 94 -10.29 -5.03 -20.21
C LEU A 94 -9.02 -5.75 -20.68
N ASP A 95 -8.37 -5.21 -21.72
CA ASP A 95 -7.12 -5.73 -22.30
C ASP A 95 -5.87 -5.42 -21.46
N GLN A 96 -6.00 -4.64 -20.39
CA GLN A 96 -4.89 -4.17 -19.55
C GLN A 96 -4.97 -4.65 -18.10
N LEU A 97 -5.90 -5.56 -17.75
CA LEU A 97 -6.09 -6.03 -16.37
C LEU A 97 -4.78 -6.52 -15.71
N SER A 98 -3.98 -7.31 -16.42
CA SER A 98 -2.70 -7.82 -15.91
C SER A 98 -1.67 -6.71 -15.69
N GLN A 99 -1.54 -5.78 -16.65
CA GLN A 99 -0.64 -4.65 -16.54
C GLN A 99 -1.05 -3.74 -15.38
N LYS A 100 -2.33 -3.38 -15.27
CA LYS A 100 -2.87 -2.55 -14.18
C LYS A 100 -2.74 -3.21 -12.82
N THR A 101 -2.81 -4.54 -12.76
CA THR A 101 -2.54 -5.30 -11.52
C THR A 101 -1.09 -5.09 -11.08
N ALA A 102 -0.13 -5.22 -12.02
CA ALA A 102 1.28 -4.98 -11.72
C ALA A 102 1.54 -3.50 -11.35
N GLU A 103 0.97 -2.54 -12.08
CA GLU A 103 1.08 -1.10 -11.76
C GLU A 103 0.57 -0.78 -10.35
N MET A 104 -0.56 -1.36 -9.93
CA MET A 104 -1.10 -1.18 -8.56
C MET A 104 -0.18 -1.78 -7.50
N MET A 105 0.34 -2.99 -7.73
CA MET A 105 1.25 -3.64 -6.78
C MET A 105 2.58 -2.88 -6.66
N ASP A 106 3.17 -2.46 -7.78
CA ASP A 106 4.40 -1.64 -7.80
C ASP A 106 4.21 -0.31 -7.06
N ALA A 107 3.16 0.44 -7.38
CA ALA A 107 2.88 1.73 -6.77
C ALA A 107 2.67 1.62 -5.25
N THR A 108 1.87 0.65 -4.82
CA THR A 108 1.58 0.44 -3.39
C THR A 108 2.81 0.03 -2.60
N VAL A 109 3.68 -0.81 -3.15
CA VAL A 109 4.95 -1.17 -2.53
C VAL A 109 5.88 0.04 -2.47
N PHE A 110 6.00 0.78 -3.58
CA PHE A 110 6.88 1.94 -3.66
C PHE A 110 6.56 2.99 -2.60
N TYR A 111 5.31 3.49 -2.54
CA TYR A 111 4.99 4.53 -1.55
C TYR A 111 5.03 4.00 -0.11
N THR A 112 4.81 2.71 0.11
CA THR A 112 4.89 2.09 1.44
C THR A 112 6.34 2.09 1.94
N ALA A 113 7.29 1.77 1.06
CA ALA A 113 8.70 1.71 1.38
C ALA A 113 9.35 3.11 1.41
N ALA A 114 9.00 3.98 0.47
CA ALA A 114 9.63 5.29 0.28
C ALA A 114 9.15 6.36 1.28
N ALA A 115 8.01 6.16 1.96
CA ALA A 115 7.48 7.07 2.97
C ALA A 115 8.26 6.98 4.31
N GLN A 116 9.55 7.29 4.26
CA GLN A 116 10.46 7.36 5.41
C GLN A 116 10.65 8.81 5.87
N HIS A 117 11.17 8.99 7.09
CA HIS A 117 11.40 10.32 7.68
C HIS A 117 12.80 10.41 8.28
N PRO A 118 13.85 10.62 7.47
CA PRO A 118 15.21 10.82 7.98
C PRO A 118 15.26 11.95 9.03
N PRO A 119 16.01 11.80 10.14
CA PRO A 119 16.96 10.72 10.45
C PRO A 119 16.35 9.54 11.22
N LYS A 120 15.03 9.37 11.24
CA LYS A 120 14.37 8.31 12.00
C LYS A 120 14.77 6.91 11.51
N ALA A 121 14.73 5.95 12.43
CA ALA A 121 14.84 4.54 12.10
C ALA A 121 13.75 4.13 11.10
N ILE A 122 14.10 3.21 10.20
CA ILE A 122 13.18 2.73 9.16
C ILE A 122 11.92 2.15 9.80
N LYS A 123 10.77 2.68 9.38
CA LYS A 123 9.45 2.23 9.82
C LYS A 123 8.50 2.16 8.63
N ILE A 124 7.61 1.18 8.70
CA ILE A 124 6.54 1.00 7.73
C ILE A 124 5.24 1.53 8.33
N ASP A 125 4.48 2.26 7.51
CA ASP A 125 3.20 2.81 7.92
C ASP A 125 2.12 1.71 8.02
N PHE A 126 1.39 1.71 9.15
CA PHE A 126 0.31 0.77 9.48
C PHE A 126 -0.93 0.89 8.58
N PHE A 127 -1.03 1.84 7.67
CA PHE A 127 -2.14 1.94 6.73
C PHE A 127 -1.66 1.60 5.32
N PHE A 128 -0.43 1.98 4.97
CA PHE A 128 0.15 1.68 3.67
C PHE A 128 0.44 0.21 3.45
N MET A 129 1.00 -0.50 4.44
CA MET A 129 1.14 -1.96 4.29
C MET A 129 -0.20 -2.70 4.09
N HIS A 130 -1.36 -2.10 4.42
CA HIS A 130 -2.66 -2.76 4.27
C HIS A 130 -3.06 -2.72 2.79
N CYS A 131 -2.66 -1.65 2.10
CA CYS A 131 -2.72 -1.57 0.64
C CYS A 131 -1.88 -2.69 -0.01
N VAL A 132 -0.67 -2.94 0.49
CA VAL A 132 0.21 -4.03 0.00
C VAL A 132 -0.33 -5.41 0.39
N ASN A 133 -0.72 -5.62 1.64
CA ASN A 133 -1.30 -6.88 2.12
C ASN A 133 -2.55 -7.27 1.36
N ALA A 134 -3.40 -6.30 1.00
CA ALA A 134 -4.58 -6.56 0.20
C ALA A 134 -4.26 -6.80 -1.29
N SER A 135 -3.16 -6.27 -1.81
CA SER A 135 -2.81 -6.39 -3.24
C SER A 135 -2.49 -7.82 -3.64
N ILE A 136 -1.99 -8.66 -2.71
CA ILE A 136 -1.68 -10.07 -2.93
C ILE A 136 -2.86 -10.90 -3.46
N PHE A 137 -4.11 -10.44 -3.26
CA PHE A 137 -5.28 -11.19 -3.69
C PHE A 137 -5.58 -11.07 -5.18
N TRP A 138 -5.02 -10.09 -5.89
CA TRP A 138 -5.36 -9.85 -7.30
C TRP A 138 -4.96 -11.00 -8.24
N PRO A 139 -3.78 -11.62 -8.12
CA PRO A 139 -3.46 -12.83 -8.88
C PRO A 139 -4.52 -13.93 -8.71
N THR A 140 -5.05 -14.09 -7.49
CA THR A 140 -6.14 -15.05 -7.24
C THR A 140 -7.42 -14.60 -7.93
N PHE A 141 -7.87 -13.35 -7.72
CA PHE A 141 -9.11 -12.85 -8.31
C PHE A 141 -9.10 -12.93 -9.84
N ASN A 142 -7.97 -12.60 -10.47
CA ASN A 142 -7.82 -12.63 -11.91
C ASN A 142 -7.91 -14.05 -12.48
N ALA A 143 -7.48 -15.05 -11.72
CA ALA A 143 -7.52 -16.47 -12.10
C ALA A 143 -8.90 -17.14 -11.90
N LEU A 144 -9.85 -16.50 -11.21
CA LEU A 144 -11.18 -17.08 -10.99
C LEU A 144 -12.04 -16.95 -12.26
N SER A 145 -12.45 -18.09 -12.81
CA SER A 145 -13.23 -18.15 -14.07
C SER A 145 -14.69 -17.74 -13.93
N TRP A 146 -15.24 -17.77 -12.71
CA TRP A 146 -16.64 -17.40 -12.43
C TRP A 146 -16.83 -15.90 -12.15
N ILE A 147 -15.73 -15.13 -12.01
CA ILE A 147 -15.78 -13.67 -11.99
C ILE A 147 -15.52 -13.19 -13.42
N SER A 148 -16.43 -12.40 -13.99
CA SER A 148 -16.22 -11.84 -15.32
C SER A 148 -15.05 -10.84 -15.33
N ASP A 149 -14.44 -10.63 -16.50
CA ASP A 149 -13.31 -9.72 -16.61
C ASP A 149 -13.68 -8.26 -16.33
N GLU A 150 -14.92 -7.85 -16.66
CA GLU A 150 -15.47 -6.54 -16.29
C GLU A 150 -15.51 -6.36 -14.77
N ASN A 151 -15.92 -7.40 -14.04
CA ASN A 151 -15.98 -7.36 -12.58
C ASN A 151 -14.57 -7.37 -11.96
N LYS A 152 -13.60 -8.10 -12.56
CA LYS A 152 -12.20 -8.03 -12.12
C LYS A 152 -11.61 -6.64 -12.32
N CYS A 153 -11.86 -6.02 -13.48
CA CYS A 153 -11.46 -4.64 -13.76
C CYS A 153 -12.07 -3.68 -12.75
N ARG A 154 -13.40 -3.75 -12.52
CA ARG A 154 -14.10 -2.89 -11.55
C ARG A 154 -13.58 -3.07 -10.13
N LEU A 155 -13.30 -4.30 -9.70
CA LEU A 155 -12.69 -4.58 -8.40
C LEU A 155 -11.30 -3.94 -8.29
N LEU A 156 -10.46 -4.06 -9.32
CA LEU A 156 -9.14 -3.43 -9.35
C LEU A 156 -9.22 -1.89 -9.36
N GLU A 157 -10.19 -1.31 -10.06
CA GLU A 157 -10.44 0.13 -10.04
C GLU A 157 -10.76 0.61 -8.62
N TRP A 158 -11.69 -0.06 -7.94
CA TRP A 158 -12.06 0.28 -6.56
C TRP A 158 -10.87 0.12 -5.61
N LYS A 159 -10.02 -0.90 -5.81
CA LYS A 159 -8.78 -1.05 -5.05
C LYS A 159 -7.81 0.11 -5.26
N GLY A 160 -7.51 0.45 -6.51
CA GLY A 160 -6.59 1.56 -6.81
C GLY A 160 -7.11 2.90 -6.27
N ARG A 161 -8.42 3.15 -6.40
CA ARG A 161 -9.06 4.34 -5.82
C ARG A 161 -8.98 4.36 -4.29
N LEU A 162 -9.16 3.22 -3.64
CA LEU A 162 -9.03 3.09 -2.19
C LEU A 162 -7.58 3.33 -1.75
N ASP A 163 -6.61 2.77 -2.45
CA ASP A 163 -5.18 2.96 -2.15
C ASP A 163 -4.77 4.43 -2.28
N LEU A 164 -5.28 5.13 -3.30
CA LEU A 164 -5.01 6.55 -3.49
C LEU A 164 -5.56 7.39 -2.34
N VAL A 165 -6.82 7.18 -1.94
CA VAL A 165 -7.39 7.91 -0.79
C VAL A 165 -6.72 7.51 0.53
N MET A 166 -6.24 6.27 0.65
CA MET A 166 -5.42 5.82 1.78
C MET A 166 -4.10 6.59 1.84
N TYR A 167 -3.40 6.77 0.71
CA TYR A 167 -2.20 7.60 0.58
C TYR A 167 -2.44 9.02 1.08
N VAL A 168 -3.44 9.72 0.52
CA VAL A 168 -3.79 11.09 0.93
C VAL A 168 -4.15 11.15 2.42
N SER A 169 -4.82 10.12 2.95
CA SER A 169 -5.25 10.13 4.35
C SER A 169 -4.11 10.07 5.35
N ARG A 170 -2.91 9.68 4.91
CA ARG A 170 -1.70 9.69 5.74
C ARG A 170 -0.90 10.98 5.62
N GLY A 171 -1.45 12.01 4.97
CA GLY A 171 -0.84 13.33 4.88
C GLY A 171 0.18 13.46 3.74
N THR A 172 0.06 12.64 2.69
CA THR A 172 0.91 12.70 1.47
C THR A 172 2.41 12.83 1.82
N PRO A 173 3.00 11.84 2.53
CA PRO A 173 4.40 11.90 2.91
C PRO A 173 5.30 12.03 1.68
N PRO A 174 6.41 12.78 1.76
CA PRO A 174 7.45 12.73 0.73
C PRO A 174 7.89 11.28 0.46
N LEU A 175 8.00 10.92 -0.81
CA LEU A 175 8.42 9.57 -1.22
C LEU A 175 9.91 9.58 -1.58
N LEU A 176 10.72 9.20 -0.60
CA LEU A 176 12.19 9.26 -0.68
C LEU A 176 12.73 7.97 -1.30
N LYS A 177 12.89 7.95 -2.63
CA LYS A 177 13.43 6.79 -3.35
C LYS A 177 14.85 6.45 -2.91
N GLU A 178 15.63 7.47 -2.55
CA GLU A 178 17.03 7.38 -2.14
C GLU A 178 17.17 6.56 -0.85
N GLU A 179 16.14 6.52 0.00
CA GLU A 179 16.12 5.71 1.22
C GLU A 179 16.06 4.20 0.89
N ILE A 180 15.30 3.82 -0.13
CA ILE A 180 15.26 2.43 -0.63
C ILE A 180 16.60 2.07 -1.27
N GLU A 181 17.14 2.96 -2.10
CA GLU A 181 18.40 2.75 -2.82
C GLU A 181 19.58 2.58 -1.85
N ALA A 182 19.73 3.51 -0.91
CA ALA A 182 20.80 3.48 0.07
C ALA A 182 20.72 2.23 0.96
N TYR A 183 19.52 1.90 1.45
CA TYR A 183 19.34 0.72 2.28
C TYR A 183 19.63 -0.58 1.52
N THR A 184 19.21 -0.68 0.26
CA THR A 184 19.48 -1.85 -0.59
C THR A 184 20.98 -2.00 -0.86
N ALA A 185 21.69 -0.90 -1.09
CA ALA A 185 23.13 -0.91 -1.32
C ALA A 185 23.91 -1.35 -0.06
N GLU A 186 23.51 -0.86 1.12
CA GLU A 186 24.19 -1.15 2.40
C GLU A 186 23.97 -2.58 2.89
N THR A 187 22.82 -3.18 2.59
CA THR A 187 22.43 -4.47 3.16
C THR A 187 22.89 -5.69 2.35
N GLY A 188 23.43 -5.48 1.14
CA GLY A 188 24.01 -6.54 0.31
C GLY A 188 22.96 -7.45 -0.36
N LYS A 189 23.43 -8.37 -1.23
CA LYS A 189 22.59 -9.24 -2.06
C LYS A 189 22.41 -10.66 -1.53
N ASP A 190 23.03 -10.99 -0.39
CA ASP A 190 23.05 -12.34 0.19
C ASP A 190 21.81 -12.64 1.04
N VAL A 191 20.64 -12.16 0.60
CA VAL A 191 19.35 -12.37 1.26
C VAL A 191 18.37 -12.96 0.26
N THR A 192 17.52 -13.87 0.73
CA THR A 192 16.45 -14.47 -0.07
C THR A 192 15.13 -14.29 0.65
N TRP A 193 14.01 -14.42 -0.07
CA TRP A 193 12.69 -14.41 0.57
C TRP A 193 12.54 -15.47 1.66
N ASN A 194 13.19 -16.64 1.49
CA ASN A 194 13.16 -17.70 2.49
C ASN A 194 13.88 -17.29 3.77
N THR A 195 15.07 -16.70 3.66
CA THR A 195 15.82 -16.26 4.85
C THR A 195 15.10 -15.13 5.58
N LEU A 196 14.44 -14.22 4.86
CA LEU A 196 13.57 -13.19 5.47
C LEU A 196 12.34 -13.79 6.16
N ALA A 197 11.73 -14.82 5.56
CA ALA A 197 10.58 -15.51 6.15
C ALA A 197 10.95 -16.26 7.42
N GLU A 198 12.10 -16.94 7.44
CA GLU A 198 12.64 -17.61 8.64
C GLU A 198 12.92 -16.63 9.77
N ARG A 199 13.42 -15.44 9.45
CA ARG A 199 13.62 -14.34 10.40
C ARG A 199 12.30 -13.88 11.01
N LEU A 200 11.30 -13.54 10.20
CA LEU A 200 9.97 -13.17 10.69
C LEU A 200 9.30 -14.27 11.51
N PHE A 201 9.47 -15.54 11.12
CA PHE A 201 8.91 -16.66 11.88
C PHE A 201 9.46 -16.74 13.32
N ARG A 202 10.67 -16.22 13.57
CA ARG A 202 11.27 -16.16 14.91
C ARG A 202 10.83 -14.93 15.71
N VAL A 203 10.16 -13.96 15.08
CA VAL A 203 9.60 -12.80 15.78
C VAL A 203 8.45 -13.29 16.67
N LYS A 204 8.62 -13.07 17.97
CA LYS A 204 7.59 -13.37 18.95
C LYS A 204 6.53 -12.28 18.94
N ARG A 205 5.25 -12.67 19.06
CA ARG A 205 4.11 -11.75 19.11
C ARG A 205 3.94 -10.89 17.83
N ASP A 206 4.29 -11.44 16.67
CA ASP A 206 3.86 -10.84 15.40
C ASP A 206 2.32 -10.77 15.38
N ASP A 207 1.79 -9.61 15.03
CA ASP A 207 0.34 -9.35 14.92
C ASP A 207 -0.25 -9.91 13.60
N GLY A 208 0.58 -10.63 12.83
CA GLY A 208 0.25 -11.27 11.57
C GLY A 208 0.34 -10.34 10.37
N HIS A 209 0.66 -9.04 10.53
CA HIS A 209 0.81 -8.12 9.40
C HIS A 209 2.16 -8.29 8.71
N ALA A 210 3.24 -8.57 9.46
CA ALA A 210 4.58 -8.66 8.90
C ALA A 210 4.72 -9.84 7.92
N VAL A 211 4.24 -11.02 8.32
CA VAL A 211 4.27 -12.21 7.44
C VAL A 211 3.41 -12.04 6.19
N LYS A 212 2.25 -11.38 6.30
CA LYS A 212 1.39 -11.04 5.15
C LYS A 212 2.12 -10.08 4.21
N LEU A 213 2.81 -9.09 4.78
CA LEU A 213 3.52 -8.06 4.01
C LEU A 213 4.69 -8.67 3.24
N LEU A 214 5.50 -9.51 3.90
CA LEU A 214 6.62 -10.18 3.25
C LEU A 214 6.13 -11.08 2.09
N ARG A 215 5.04 -11.82 2.31
CA ARG A 215 4.43 -12.66 1.27
C ARG A 215 3.89 -11.82 0.10
N ALA A 216 3.25 -10.70 0.41
CA ALA A 216 2.74 -9.77 -0.60
C ALA A 216 3.87 -9.16 -1.44
N LEU A 217 4.99 -8.78 -0.83
CA LEU A 217 6.19 -8.29 -1.52
C LEU A 217 6.78 -9.35 -2.46
N GLY A 218 6.99 -10.58 -1.99
CA GLY A 218 7.48 -11.67 -2.85
C GLY A 218 6.51 -12.04 -3.98
N THR A 219 5.21 -11.76 -3.82
CA THR A 219 4.21 -11.91 -4.88
C THR A 219 4.27 -10.76 -5.88
N ALA A 220 4.37 -9.52 -5.38
CA ALA A 220 4.51 -8.31 -6.17
C ALA A 220 5.75 -8.36 -7.08
N GLU A 221 6.91 -8.80 -6.55
CA GLU A 221 8.13 -8.98 -7.37
C GLU A 221 7.87 -9.89 -8.59
N LYS A 222 7.14 -11.00 -8.40
CA LYS A 222 6.83 -11.93 -9.48
C LYS A 222 5.86 -11.33 -10.50
N VAL A 223 4.83 -10.64 -10.02
CA VAL A 223 3.79 -10.02 -10.87
C VAL A 223 4.37 -8.83 -11.65
N CYS A 224 5.25 -8.05 -11.04
CA CYS A 224 5.85 -6.85 -11.62
C CYS A 224 7.10 -7.13 -12.46
N ARG A 225 7.50 -8.39 -12.64
CA ARG A 225 8.76 -8.76 -13.31
C ARG A 225 8.92 -8.12 -14.70
N GLU A 226 7.84 -8.10 -15.47
CA GLU A 226 7.82 -7.57 -16.85
C GLU A 226 7.23 -6.15 -16.92
N LEU A 227 6.96 -5.51 -15.77
CA LEU A 227 6.40 -4.17 -15.72
C LEU A 227 7.44 -3.16 -16.18
N LYS A 228 7.14 -2.45 -17.28
CA LYS A 228 7.99 -1.37 -17.78
C LYS A 228 7.67 -0.07 -17.05
N GLY A 229 8.70 0.65 -16.61
CA GLY A 229 8.54 1.95 -15.93
C GLY A 229 8.02 1.85 -14.50
N GLY A 230 8.06 0.66 -13.89
CA GLY A 230 7.78 0.49 -12.45
C GLY A 230 8.72 1.32 -11.59
N LYS A 231 8.21 1.78 -10.44
CA LYS A 231 8.98 2.58 -9.48
C LYS A 231 9.96 1.72 -8.69
N VAL A 232 9.59 0.47 -8.37
CA VAL A 232 10.45 -0.48 -7.66
C VAL A 232 11.35 -1.23 -8.66
N GLN A 233 12.65 -1.04 -8.53
CA GLN A 233 13.63 -1.70 -9.41
C GLN A 233 13.86 -3.16 -8.99
N LYS A 234 14.31 -3.98 -9.95
CA LYS A 234 14.46 -5.44 -9.79
C LYS A 234 15.30 -5.82 -8.57
N ASP A 235 16.36 -5.08 -8.26
CA ASP A 235 17.26 -5.34 -7.13
C ASP A 235 16.76 -4.76 -5.80
N GLN A 236 15.73 -3.91 -5.82
CA GLN A 236 15.19 -3.27 -4.62
C GLN A 236 14.16 -4.14 -3.87
N TRP A 237 13.53 -5.12 -4.52
CA TRP A 237 12.45 -5.92 -3.91
C TRP A 237 12.88 -6.61 -2.61
N LEU A 238 14.04 -7.29 -2.62
CA LEU A 238 14.60 -7.92 -1.42
C LEU A 238 15.06 -6.90 -0.38
N GLY A 239 15.57 -5.74 -0.82
CA GLY A 239 15.91 -4.62 0.07
C GLY A 239 14.70 -4.12 0.84
N ILE A 240 13.58 -3.87 0.15
CA ILE A 240 12.30 -3.49 0.77
C ILE A 240 11.79 -4.60 1.70
N GLY A 241 11.87 -5.86 1.28
CA GLY A 241 11.54 -6.99 2.14
C GLY A 241 12.35 -6.98 3.44
N ARG A 242 13.64 -6.69 3.35
CA ARG A 242 14.52 -6.59 4.51
C ARG A 242 14.21 -5.37 5.38
N MET A 243 13.87 -4.20 4.80
CA MET A 243 13.40 -3.02 5.55
C MET A 243 12.24 -3.40 6.49
N VAL A 244 11.28 -4.20 5.99
CA VAL A 244 10.15 -4.68 6.79
C VAL A 244 10.63 -5.55 7.95
N VAL A 245 11.44 -6.57 7.66
CA VAL A 245 11.91 -7.52 8.69
C VAL A 245 12.74 -6.82 9.75
N ASP A 246 13.72 -6.01 9.35
CA ASP A 246 14.59 -5.27 10.26
C ASP A 246 13.77 -4.30 11.13
N SER A 247 12.77 -3.62 10.57
CA SER A 247 11.90 -2.69 11.33
C SER A 247 11.06 -3.39 12.41
N VAL A 248 10.61 -4.61 12.13
CA VAL A 248 9.83 -5.44 13.05
C VAL A 248 10.74 -6.04 14.13
N GLU A 249 11.88 -6.60 13.75
CA GLU A 249 12.85 -7.18 14.69
C GLU A 249 13.44 -6.12 15.65
N ALA A 250 13.66 -4.90 15.17
CA ALA A 250 14.27 -3.82 15.97
C ALA A 250 13.48 -3.45 17.24
N VAL A 251 12.18 -3.77 17.30
CA VAL A 251 11.33 -3.50 18.47
C VAL A 251 10.98 -4.76 19.27
N GLN A 252 11.49 -5.93 18.85
CA GLN A 252 11.19 -7.19 19.53
C GLN A 252 11.66 -7.14 20.99
N GLY A 253 10.74 -7.45 21.91
CA GLY A 253 11.01 -7.41 23.36
C GLY A 253 10.89 -6.01 23.98
N SER A 254 10.42 -5.01 23.23
CA SER A 254 10.04 -3.69 23.74
C SER A 254 8.53 -3.47 23.66
N ASP A 255 8.04 -2.41 24.31
CA ASP A 255 6.64 -1.96 24.19
C ASP A 255 6.40 -1.05 22.95
N GLN A 256 7.41 -0.89 22.09
CA GLN A 256 7.30 -0.08 20.89
C GLN A 256 6.55 -0.82 19.77
N SER A 257 5.70 -0.09 19.05
CA SER A 257 5.02 -0.62 17.86
C SER A 257 6.01 -0.93 16.74
N PRO A 258 5.87 -2.08 16.04
CA PRO A 258 6.64 -2.34 14.83
C PRO A 258 6.28 -1.38 13.69
N TRP A 259 5.11 -0.72 13.77
CA TRP A 259 4.55 0.16 12.74
C TRP A 259 4.51 1.62 13.18
N ALA A 260 4.86 2.52 12.26
CA ALA A 260 4.49 3.94 12.38
C ALA A 260 3.03 4.13 11.93
N ARG A 261 2.35 5.19 12.39
CA ARG A 261 0.92 5.41 12.09
C ARG A 261 0.68 6.82 11.57
N SER A 262 0.42 6.91 10.27
CA SER A 262 0.20 8.15 9.52
C SER A 262 1.47 8.94 9.28
N VAL A 263 2.42 8.31 8.59
CA VAL A 263 3.80 8.79 8.41
C VAL A 263 3.98 10.13 7.68
N GLY A 264 2.95 10.69 7.03
CA GLY A 264 3.01 12.06 6.50
C GLY A 264 2.78 13.15 7.55
N PHE A 265 2.52 12.80 8.81
CA PHE A 265 2.48 13.74 9.92
C PHE A 265 3.70 13.53 10.82
N ASP A 266 4.39 14.62 11.20
CA ASP A 266 5.59 14.54 12.06
C ASP A 266 5.35 13.78 13.36
N LYS A 267 4.16 13.94 13.95
CA LYS A 267 3.76 13.25 15.18
C LYS A 267 3.75 11.72 15.08
N ALA A 268 3.73 11.14 13.87
CA ALA A 268 3.89 9.70 13.68
C ALA A 268 5.29 9.19 14.05
N TRP A 269 6.24 10.11 14.21
CA TRP A 269 7.67 9.84 14.38
C TRP A 269 8.21 10.22 15.76
N ASP A 270 7.39 10.79 16.64
CA ASP A 270 7.80 11.25 17.99
C ASP A 270 8.44 10.11 18.82
N ASP A 271 7.88 8.90 18.73
CA ASP A 271 8.35 7.71 19.47
C ASP A 271 9.36 6.86 18.68
N VAL A 272 9.70 7.28 17.46
CA VAL A 272 10.68 6.59 16.61
C VAL A 272 12.06 7.16 16.90
N LYS A 273 12.98 6.27 17.29
CA LYS A 273 14.37 6.65 17.55
C LYS A 273 15.07 7.00 16.23
N ASP A 274 16.06 7.88 16.33
CA ASP A 274 16.94 8.18 15.20
C ASP A 274 17.83 6.96 14.88
N ARG A 275 18.15 6.76 13.61
CA ARG A 275 19.11 5.74 13.19
C ARG A 275 20.53 6.18 13.53
N PRO A 276 21.48 5.24 13.72
CA PRO A 276 22.89 5.59 13.87
C PRO A 276 23.34 6.50 12.72
N ALA A 277 24.07 7.57 13.04
CA ALA A 277 24.65 8.42 12.02
C ALA A 277 25.50 7.57 11.08
N LYS A 278 25.35 7.76 9.77
CA LYS A 278 26.26 7.16 8.80
C LYS A 278 27.64 7.75 9.07
N THR A 279 28.54 6.99 9.68
CA THR A 279 29.95 7.33 9.73
C THR A 279 30.42 7.42 8.29
N SER A 280 30.73 8.63 7.82
CA SER A 280 31.44 8.83 6.56
C SER A 280 32.76 8.06 6.64
N LEU A 281 32.87 6.99 5.85
CA LEU A 281 34.14 6.34 5.55
C LEU A 281 34.99 7.26 4.67
#